data_AF-M5EFC2-F1
#
_entry.id   AF-M5EFC2-F1
#
_cell.length_a   1.000
_cell.length_b   1.000
_cell.length_c   1.000
_cell.angle_alpha   90.00
_cell.angle_beta   90.00
_cell.angle_gamma   90.00
#
_symmetry.space_group_name_H-M   'P 1'
#
loop_
_entity.id
_entity.type
_entity.pdbx_description
1 polymer ?
#
loop_
_entity_poly.entity_id
_entity_poly.type
_entity_poly.pdbx_seq_one_letter_code
_entity_poly.pdbx_strand_id
1 'polypeptide(L)'
;MAGKKGPHGTGETGRGKQREADIRDDDLERRRRDLEASLATRRPGRLEGKDDAKAGSAAGYGQALKLSSEFIAGVVVGAGIGWIIDRLAGTSPWGLIVFLLLGFGAGVLNVMRSAGLMAEFGQGEKPRDPKE
;
A
#
# COMPACT_ATOMS: atom_id res chain seq x y z
N MET A 1 18.53 75.66 1.36
CA MET A 1 17.83 74.75 0.43
C MET A 1 17.72 73.40 1.14
N ALA A 2 16.55 73.02 1.66
CA ALA A 2 15.52 72.18 1.00
C ALA A 2 16.13 70.87 0.44
N GLY A 3 15.72 69.66 0.79
CA GLY A 3 14.67 69.16 1.67
C GLY A 3 14.41 67.68 1.32
N LYS A 4 13.75 67.00 2.26
CA LYS A 4 12.69 65.99 2.03
C LYS A 4 13.01 64.63 1.36
N LYS A 5 12.38 63.65 2.01
CA LYS A 5 11.69 62.46 1.48
C LYS A 5 12.53 61.20 1.32
N GLY A 6 12.33 60.29 2.27
CA GLY A 6 12.27 58.88 1.92
C GLY A 6 11.13 58.62 0.94
N PRO A 7 11.28 57.59 0.09
CA PRO A 7 10.16 56.75 -0.30
C PRO A 7 10.54 55.27 -0.12
N HIS A 8 9.68 54.53 0.57
CA HIS A 8 8.78 53.53 0.00
C HIS A 8 9.46 52.20 -0.35
N GLY A 9 9.05 51.16 0.38
CA GLY A 9 9.22 49.79 -0.07
C GLY A 9 8.44 49.54 -1.35
N THR A 10 8.91 48.58 -2.14
CA THR A 10 8.05 47.84 -3.07
C THR A 10 8.70 46.49 -3.36
N GLY A 11 7.86 45.46 -3.30
CA GLY A 11 8.25 44.07 -3.17
C GLY A 11 9.06 43.50 -4.31
N GLU A 12 10.18 42.87 -3.98
CA GLU A 12 10.94 42.00 -4.89
C GLU A 12 11.54 40.82 -4.14
N THR A 13 10.72 40.00 -3.46
CA THR A 13 11.20 38.72 -2.90
C THR A 13 10.40 37.50 -3.36
N GLY A 14 9.56 37.65 -4.38
CA GLY A 14 8.76 36.55 -4.94
C GLY A 14 9.48 35.74 -6.02
N ARG A 15 10.30 36.38 -6.85
CA ARG A 15 10.81 35.77 -8.10
C ARG A 15 12.00 34.83 -7.89
N GLY A 16 12.88 35.12 -6.93
CA GLY A 16 14.03 34.27 -6.61
C GLY A 16 13.64 32.95 -5.93
N LYS A 17 12.74 33.00 -4.95
CA LYS A 17 12.28 31.80 -4.22
C LYS A 17 11.45 30.86 -5.09
N GLN A 18 10.63 31.40 -6.00
CA GLN A 18 9.83 30.59 -6.92
C GLN A 18 10.72 29.87 -7.94
N ARG A 19 11.70 30.56 -8.53
CA ARG A 19 12.62 29.95 -9.50
C ARG A 19 13.52 28.89 -8.88
N GLU A 20 13.89 29.06 -7.60
CA GLU A 20 14.67 28.05 -6.88
C GLU A 20 13.82 26.88 -6.37
N ALA A 21 12.53 27.07 -6.08
CA ALA A 21 11.60 25.97 -5.81
C ALA A 21 11.34 25.13 -7.07
N ASP A 22 11.09 25.79 -8.20
CA ASP A 22 10.87 25.16 -9.52
C ASP A 22 12.05 24.26 -9.94
N ILE A 23 13.29 24.77 -9.80
CA ILE A 23 14.52 24.00 -10.07
C ILE A 23 14.68 22.79 -9.13
N ARG A 24 14.22 22.89 -7.87
CA ARG A 24 14.30 21.79 -6.89
C ARG A 24 13.22 20.74 -7.16
N ASP A 25 12.04 21.16 -7.54
CA ASP A 25 10.93 20.27 -7.88
C ASP A 25 11.24 19.49 -9.15
N ASP A 26 11.86 20.12 -10.15
CA ASP A 26 12.34 19.44 -11.37
C ASP A 26 13.42 18.39 -11.10
N ASP A 27 14.36 18.65 -10.17
CA ASP A 27 15.39 17.68 -9.77
C ASP A 27 14.78 16.49 -8.99
N LEU A 28 13.76 16.73 -8.16
CA LEU A 28 13.00 15.67 -7.47
C LEU A 28 12.17 14.84 -8.45
N GLU A 29 11.54 15.48 -9.43
CA GLU A 29 10.75 14.83 -10.47
C GLU A 29 11.63 13.93 -11.34
N ARG A 30 12.85 14.37 -11.68
CA ARG A 30 13.86 13.53 -12.37
C ARG A 30 14.27 12.33 -11.54
N ARG A 31 14.66 12.56 -10.28
CA ARG A 31 15.09 11.49 -9.38
C ARG A 31 13.97 10.47 -9.14
N ARG A 32 12.73 10.93 -9.02
CA ARG A 32 11.56 10.06 -8.89
C ARG A 32 11.35 9.20 -10.14
N ARG A 33 11.45 9.79 -11.34
CA ARG A 33 11.30 9.05 -12.60
C ARG A 33 12.40 8.02 -12.80
N ASP A 34 13.65 8.34 -12.43
CA ASP A 34 14.76 7.39 -12.48
C ASP A 34 14.59 6.23 -11.48
N LEU A 35 14.03 6.52 -10.29
CA LEU A 35 13.67 5.52 -9.29
C LEU A 35 12.50 4.62 -9.73
N GLU A 36 11.48 5.21 -10.36
CA GLU A 36 10.33 4.47 -10.89
C GLU A 36 10.71 3.59 -12.09
N ALA A 37 11.59 4.08 -12.97
CA ALA A 37 12.14 3.29 -14.07
C ALA A 37 12.99 2.11 -13.56
N SER A 38 13.82 2.35 -12.53
CA SER A 38 14.63 1.30 -11.91
C SER A 38 13.79 0.27 -11.15
N LEU A 39 12.65 0.67 -10.55
CA LEU A 39 11.67 -0.22 -9.92
C LEU A 39 10.87 -1.02 -10.95
N ALA A 40 10.57 -0.43 -12.12
CA ALA A 40 9.87 -1.10 -13.21
C ALA A 40 10.74 -2.20 -13.86
N THR A 41 12.06 -1.99 -13.97
CA THR A 41 12.98 -3.01 -14.50
C THR A 41 13.21 -4.18 -13.53
N ARG A 42 13.10 -3.97 -12.21
CA ARG A 42 13.28 -5.01 -11.17
C ARG A 42 12.00 -5.74 -10.76
N ARG A 43 10.88 -5.53 -11.46
CA ARG A 43 9.60 -6.19 -11.17
C ARG A 43 9.22 -7.32 -12.15
N PRO A 44 10.09 -8.31 -12.49
CA PRO A 44 9.62 -9.59 -12.99
C PRO A 44 9.36 -10.56 -11.82
N GLY A 45 8.18 -11.20 -11.78
CA GLY A 45 7.83 -12.27 -10.82
C GLY A 45 7.45 -11.75 -9.44
N ARG A 46 6.18 -11.78 -9.03
CA ARG A 46 5.53 -12.96 -8.45
C ARG A 46 6.44 -13.70 -7.45
N LEU A 47 6.21 -13.39 -6.17
CA LEU A 47 6.44 -14.26 -5.01
C LEU A 47 7.87 -14.72 -4.76
N GLU A 48 8.52 -14.10 -3.77
CA GLU A 48 9.42 -14.86 -2.92
C GLU A 48 9.19 -14.46 -1.47
N GLY A 49 8.69 -15.43 -0.71
CA GLY A 49 8.56 -15.34 0.72
C GLY A 49 9.93 -15.53 1.38
N LYS A 50 10.02 -14.95 2.58
CA LYS A 50 11.11 -15.09 3.54
C LYS A 50 12.43 -14.42 3.11
N ASP A 51 12.77 -13.39 3.89
CA ASP A 51 14.15 -13.05 4.27
C ASP A 51 14.95 -12.02 3.47
N ASP A 52 14.33 -11.10 2.70
CA ASP A 52 15.07 -9.94 2.16
C ASP A 52 15.05 -8.74 3.11
N ALA A 53 15.82 -8.88 4.18
CA ALA A 53 16.18 -7.78 5.04
C ALA A 53 17.04 -6.75 4.28
N LYS A 54 16.65 -5.48 4.43
CA LYS A 54 17.55 -4.31 4.61
C LYS A 54 17.82 -3.32 3.47
N ALA A 55 17.39 -3.49 2.21
CA ALA A 55 17.68 -2.46 1.18
C ALA A 55 16.50 -1.92 0.34
N GLY A 56 15.37 -2.62 0.22
CA GLY A 56 14.12 -2.14 -0.42
C GLY A 56 13.06 -1.62 0.57
N SER A 57 13.53 -1.23 1.76
CA SER A 57 12.87 -1.51 3.04
C SER A 57 11.64 -0.67 3.40
N ALA A 58 11.24 0.35 2.63
CA ALA A 58 10.04 1.13 2.96
C ALA A 58 8.78 0.61 2.24
N ALA A 59 8.89 0.34 0.93
CA ALA A 59 7.75 -0.10 0.11
C ALA A 59 7.40 -1.57 0.34
N GLY A 60 8.41 -2.45 0.46
CA GLY A 60 8.20 -3.87 0.79
C GLY A 60 7.68 -4.08 2.22
N TYR A 61 8.17 -3.27 3.16
CA TYR A 61 7.72 -3.31 4.55
C TYR A 61 6.29 -2.76 4.69
N GLY A 62 5.95 -1.69 3.98
CA GLY A 62 4.57 -1.17 3.94
C GLY A 62 3.57 -2.21 3.39
N GLN A 63 3.97 -2.98 2.38
CA GLN A 63 3.13 -4.07 1.85
C GLN A 63 3.03 -5.24 2.84
N ALA A 64 4.14 -5.65 3.47
CA ALA A 64 4.15 -6.72 4.46
C ALA A 64 3.33 -6.37 5.71
N LEU A 65 3.43 -5.12 6.18
CA LEU A 65 2.63 -4.60 7.28
C LEU A 65 1.14 -4.55 6.93
N LYS A 66 0.79 -4.15 5.70
CA LYS A 66 -0.61 -4.20 5.25
C LYS A 66 -1.12 -5.64 5.29
N LEU A 67 -0.39 -6.58 4.70
CA LEU A 67 -0.77 -7.99 4.68
C LEU A 67 -0.92 -8.58 6.09
N SER A 68 0.03 -8.30 6.98
CA SER A 68 -0.04 -8.78 8.36
C SER A 68 -1.18 -8.11 9.13
N SER A 69 -1.44 -6.82 8.91
CA SER A 69 -2.56 -6.11 9.54
C SER A 69 -3.91 -6.65 9.10
N GLU A 70 -4.07 -6.99 7.82
CA GLU A 70 -5.30 -7.55 7.27
C GLU A 70 -5.55 -8.97 7.79
N PHE A 71 -4.49 -9.76 7.91
CA PHE A 71 -4.54 -11.09 8.51
C PHE A 71 -4.91 -11.03 10.01
N ILE A 72 -4.22 -10.20 10.78
CA ILE A 72 -4.44 -10.04 12.22
C ILE A 72 -5.85 -9.49 12.48
N ALA A 73 -6.32 -8.54 11.67
CA ALA A 73 -7.68 -8.00 11.79
C ALA A 73 -8.73 -9.12 11.61
N GLY A 74 -8.58 -9.98 10.59
CA GLY A 74 -9.48 -11.12 10.40
C GLY A 74 -9.49 -12.10 11.57
N VAL A 75 -8.32 -12.40 12.13
CA VAL A 75 -8.19 -13.29 13.30
C VAL A 75 -8.80 -12.67 14.55
N VAL A 76 -8.55 -11.39 14.83
CA VAL A 76 -9.08 -10.68 15.99
C VAL A 76 -10.60 -10.55 15.91
N VAL A 77 -11.14 -10.23 14.73
CA VAL A 77 -12.59 -10.17 14.50
C VAL A 77 -13.23 -11.55 14.70
N GLY A 78 -12.64 -12.60 14.12
CA GLY A 78 -13.12 -13.97 14.30
C GLY A 78 -13.10 -14.41 15.77
N ALA A 79 -11.99 -14.16 16.48
CA ALA A 79 -11.86 -14.48 17.89
C ALA A 79 -12.85 -13.67 18.75
N GLY A 80 -13.06 -12.38 18.46
CA GLY A 80 -14.01 -11.54 19.17
C GLY A 80 -15.46 -12.02 19.00
N ILE A 81 -15.87 -12.33 17.77
CA ILE A 81 -17.20 -12.87 17.49
C ILE A 81 -17.37 -14.25 18.15
N GLY A 82 -16.38 -15.14 18.00
CA GLY A 82 -16.41 -16.47 18.60
C GLY A 82 -16.51 -16.43 20.13
N TRP A 83 -15.80 -15.50 20.77
CA TRP A 83 -15.84 -15.31 22.22
C TRP A 83 -17.21 -14.80 22.71
N ILE A 84 -17.81 -13.84 21.99
CA ILE A 84 -19.16 -13.35 22.33
C ILE A 84 -20.18 -14.49 22.22
N ILE A 85 -20.09 -15.29 21.16
CA ILE A 85 -20.99 -16.44 20.94
C ILE A 85 -20.83 -17.47 22.05
N ASP A 86 -19.59 -17.85 22.41
CA ASP A 86 -19.35 -18.78 23.50
C ASP A 86 -19.88 -18.27 24.83
N ARG A 87 -19.79 -16.95 25.07
CA ARG A 87 -20.29 -16.33 26.29
C ARG A 87 -21.81 -16.33 26.38
N LEU A 88 -22.50 -16.14 25.26
CA LEU A 88 -23.97 -16.13 25.19
C LEU A 88 -24.55 -17.54 25.21
N ALA A 89 -23.91 -18.48 24.52
CA ALA A 89 -24.37 -19.86 24.42
C ALA A 89 -24.06 -20.68 25.69
N GLY A 90 -23.15 -20.20 26.56
CA GLY A 90 -22.70 -20.95 27.74
C GLY A 90 -21.98 -22.25 27.39
N THR A 91 -21.62 -22.42 26.12
CA THR A 91 -20.96 -23.61 25.58
C THR A 91 -19.46 -23.53 25.83
N SER A 92 -18.82 -24.70 25.98
CA SER A 92 -17.37 -24.88 25.81
C SER A 92 -16.89 -24.16 24.53
N PRO A 93 -15.61 -23.78 24.34
CA PRO A 93 -15.16 -22.69 23.46
C PRO A 93 -15.22 -23.05 21.95
N TRP A 94 -16.36 -23.56 21.52
CA TRP A 94 -16.65 -24.12 20.21
C TRP A 94 -16.87 -23.02 19.20
N GLY A 95 -17.57 -21.95 19.58
CA GLY A 95 -17.70 -20.73 18.79
C GLY A 95 -16.34 -20.10 18.53
N LEU A 96 -15.49 -19.99 19.55
CA LEU A 96 -14.12 -19.50 19.39
C LEU A 96 -13.30 -20.40 18.46
N ILE A 97 -13.34 -21.73 18.61
CA ILE A 97 -12.61 -22.65 17.71
C ILE A 97 -13.09 -22.50 16.26
N VAL A 98 -14.40 -22.53 16.01
CA VAL A 98 -14.96 -22.45 14.65
C VAL A 98 -14.65 -21.11 14.01
N PHE A 99 -14.89 -19.99 14.69
CA PHE A 99 -14.63 -18.67 14.15
C PHE A 99 -13.14 -18.34 14.04
N LEU A 100 -12.30 -18.92 14.89
CA LEU A 100 -10.84 -18.82 14.74
C LEU A 100 -10.35 -19.55 13.50
N LEU A 101 -10.83 -20.78 13.26
CA LEU A 101 -10.49 -21.54 12.04
C LEU A 101 -11.02 -20.84 10.79
N LEU A 102 -12.23 -20.30 10.84
CA LEU A 102 -12.83 -19.56 9.73
C LEU A 102 -12.07 -18.25 9.46
N GLY A 103 -11.75 -17.47 10.50
CA GLY A 103 -10.98 -16.23 10.40
C GLY A 103 -9.55 -16.48 9.91
N PHE A 104 -8.92 -17.55 10.38
CA PHE A 104 -7.62 -18.01 9.89
C PHE A 104 -7.68 -18.42 8.42
N GLY A 105 -8.67 -19.23 8.03
CA GLY A 105 -8.88 -19.64 6.64
C GLY A 105 -9.13 -18.46 5.71
N ALA A 106 -9.98 -17.51 6.13
CA ALA A 106 -10.22 -16.27 5.40
C ALA A 106 -8.95 -15.40 5.28
N GLY A 107 -8.16 -15.31 6.35
CA GLY A 107 -6.88 -14.60 6.35
C GLY A 107 -5.85 -15.24 5.42
N VAL A 108 -5.70 -16.56 5.45
CA VAL A 108 -4.83 -17.31 4.52
C VAL A 108 -5.29 -17.11 3.08
N LEU A 109 -6.61 -17.17 2.82
CA LEU A 109 -7.16 -16.95 1.48
C LEU A 109 -6.90 -15.51 0.99
N ASN A 110 -6.97 -14.52 1.88
CA ASN A 110 -6.65 -13.13 1.56
C ASN A 110 -5.15 -12.95 1.20
N VAL A 111 -4.27 -13.64 1.93
CA VAL A 111 -2.83 -13.67 1.63
C VAL A 111 -2.56 -14.37 0.30
N MET A 112 -3.17 -15.54 0.05
CA MET A 112 -3.04 -16.26 -1.22
C MET A 112 -3.57 -15.47 -2.42
N ARG A 113 -4.65 -14.71 -2.22
CA ARG A 113 -5.20 -13.77 -3.22
C ARG A 113 -4.22 -12.65 -3.52
N SER A 114 -3.64 -12.05 -2.48
CA SER A 114 -2.62 -10.99 -2.61
C SER A 114 -1.32 -11.49 -3.23
N ALA A 115 -1.00 -12.76 -3.01
CA ALA A 115 0.09 -13.47 -3.64
C ALA A 115 -0.16 -13.77 -5.13
N GLY A 116 -1.37 -13.53 -5.65
CA GLY A 116 -1.71 -13.78 -7.05
C GLY A 116 -1.87 -15.27 -7.39
N LEU A 117 -2.01 -16.13 -6.37
CA LEU A 117 -2.24 -17.58 -6.53
C LEU A 117 -3.69 -17.92 -6.90
N MET A 118 -4.61 -16.96 -6.76
CA MET A 118 -6.06 -17.12 -6.96
C MET A 118 -6.59 -16.34 -8.19
N ALA A 119 -5.75 -16.13 -9.22
CA ALA A 119 -6.08 -15.29 -10.37
C ALA A 119 -6.63 -16.04 -11.61
N GLU A 120 -6.99 -17.32 -11.51
CA GLU A 120 -7.30 -18.14 -12.70
C GLU A 120 -8.60 -18.96 -12.63
N PHE A 121 -9.68 -18.38 -12.12
CA PHE A 121 -11.02 -18.93 -12.36
C PHE A 121 -11.99 -17.78 -12.66
N GLY A 122 -12.02 -17.34 -13.93
CA GLY A 122 -13.00 -16.33 -14.36
C GLY A 122 -12.70 -15.51 -15.61
N GLN A 123 -11.58 -15.70 -16.30
CA GLN A 123 -11.39 -15.15 -17.65
C GLN A 123 -11.49 -16.26 -18.70
N GLY A 124 -12.65 -16.93 -18.70
CA GLY A 124 -13.06 -17.77 -19.82
C GLY A 124 -13.31 -16.89 -21.05
N GLU A 125 -12.51 -17.11 -22.08
CA GLU A 125 -12.80 -16.87 -23.49
C GLU A 125 -13.45 -15.54 -23.87
N LYS A 126 -12.63 -14.58 -24.32
CA LYS A 126 -13.09 -13.70 -25.40
C LYS A 126 -13.11 -14.55 -26.68
N PRO A 127 -14.27 -14.81 -27.31
CA PRO A 127 -14.29 -15.47 -28.61
C PRO A 127 -13.53 -14.57 -29.58
N ARG A 128 -12.44 -15.08 -30.14
CA ARG A 128 -11.80 -14.42 -31.28
C ARG A 128 -12.70 -14.68 -32.48
N ASP A 129 -13.41 -13.63 -32.87
CA ASP A 129 -14.21 -13.57 -34.08
C ASP A 129 -13.30 -13.86 -35.29
N PRO A 130 -13.51 -14.96 -36.05
CA PRO A 130 -12.78 -15.19 -37.28
C PRO A 130 -13.32 -14.22 -38.33
N LYS A 131 -12.53 -13.21 -38.67
CA LYS A 131 -12.85 -12.36 -39.82
C LYS A 131 -12.63 -13.15 -41.10
N GLU A 132 -13.69 -13.19 -41.90
CA GLU A 132 -13.72 -13.54 -43.33
C GLU A 132 -12.62 -12.85 -44.14
#